data_AF-A0A9W7YLZ8-F1
#
_entry.id   AF-A0A9W7YLZ8-F1
#
_cell.length_a   1.000
_cell.length_b   1.000
_cell.length_c   1.000
_cell.angle_alpha   90.00
_cell.angle_beta   90.00
_cell.angle_gamma   90.00
#
_symmetry.space_group_name_H-M   'P 1'
#
loop_
_entity.id
_entity.type
_entity.pdbx_description
1 polymer ?
#
loop_
_entity_poly.entity_id
_entity_poly.type
_entity_poly.pdbx_seq_one_letter_code
_entity_poly.pdbx_strand_id
1 'polypeptide(L)'
;MVNVFYSFMGELRTLIDRATCTPTHAFIKRLDEHGKLLRCYTQNIDSLEKRVGLETAFVQDEDAVDSADSASKRRKQTMDKKFTRAVQLHGDLDTLICTICHTKCPFSHKLALEFREGTPPPCPRCKEIEVIRGIVGKRSQTTGVLRPDIVLYNEMHPQGELIGSLNEYDLKRRPDLLIVIGTSLKIPGIKRMIREMSRCVHDSAQRTQRAGAGKVIFINRDEPPRGWDDVFDYFIEGDADHA
;
A
#
# COMPACT_ATOMS: atom_id res chain seq x y z
N MET A 1 10.95 -12.56 -19.06
CA MET A 1 9.96 -11.95 -18.15
C MET A 1 10.44 -11.88 -16.71
N VAL A 2 10.84 -12.98 -16.08
CA VAL A 2 11.37 -12.96 -14.69
C VAL A 2 12.59 -12.03 -14.56
N ASN A 3 13.55 -12.12 -15.47
CA ASN A 3 14.74 -11.27 -15.43
C ASN A 3 14.43 -9.76 -15.51
N VAL A 4 13.49 -9.39 -16.38
CA VAL A 4 13.03 -7.99 -16.53
C VAL A 4 12.34 -7.49 -15.26
N PHE A 5 11.55 -8.34 -14.60
CA PHE A 5 10.88 -7.96 -13.35
C PHE A 5 11.89 -7.65 -12.24
N TYR A 6 12.87 -8.53 -12.02
CA TYR A 6 13.87 -8.33 -10.96
C TYR A 6 14.76 -7.11 -11.24
N SER A 7 15.23 -6.97 -12.48
CA SER A 7 16.05 -5.81 -12.86
C SER A 7 15.31 -4.49 -12.68
N PHE A 8 14.05 -4.43 -13.14
CA PHE A 8 13.18 -3.28 -12.93
C PHE A 8 12.95 -2.98 -11.45
N MET A 9 12.68 -3.99 -10.62
CA MET A 9 12.43 -3.77 -9.19
C MET A 9 13.67 -3.27 -8.44
N GLY A 10 14.86 -3.74 -8.81
CA GLY A 10 16.12 -3.23 -8.25
C GLY A 10 16.40 -1.79 -8.66
N GLU A 11 16.11 -1.42 -9.92
CA GLU A 11 16.21 -0.04 -10.40
C GLU A 11 15.18 0.87 -9.71
N LEU A 12 13.91 0.45 -9.68
CA LEU A 12 12.83 1.18 -9.04
C LEU A 12 13.13 1.45 -7.55
N ARG A 13 13.63 0.45 -6.82
CA ARG A 13 14.05 0.63 -5.42
C ARG A 13 15.13 1.71 -5.29
N THR A 14 16.12 1.71 -6.18
CA THR A 14 17.20 2.72 -6.19
C THR A 14 16.65 4.12 -6.49
N LEU A 15 15.67 4.23 -7.39
CA LEU A 15 15.01 5.50 -7.69
C LEU A 15 14.20 6.02 -6.50
N ILE A 16 13.45 5.15 -5.83
CA ILE A 16 12.66 5.50 -4.64
C ILE A 16 13.54 5.98 -3.49
N ASP A 17 14.66 5.31 -3.23
CA ASP A 17 15.63 5.71 -2.20
C ASP A 17 16.15 7.15 -2.42
N ARG A 18 16.18 7.62 -3.67
CA ARG A 18 16.64 8.96 -4.06
C ARG A 18 15.52 9.97 -4.29
N ALA A 19 14.27 9.52 -4.40
CA ALA A 19 13.14 10.37 -4.69
C ALA A 19 12.93 11.37 -3.54
N THR A 20 12.37 12.54 -3.83
CA THR A 20 11.90 13.50 -2.82
C THR A 20 10.38 13.50 -2.79
N CYS A 21 9.79 13.82 -1.64
CA CYS A 21 8.34 13.91 -1.56
C CYS A 21 7.84 15.10 -2.40
N THR A 22 6.72 14.92 -3.10
CA THR A 22 6.21 15.93 -4.02
C THR A 22 5.30 16.95 -3.32
N PRO A 23 4.98 18.10 -3.97
CA PRO A 23 3.97 19.03 -3.47
C PRO A 23 2.63 18.38 -3.12
N THR A 24 2.16 17.38 -3.88
CA THR A 24 0.94 16.62 -3.52
C THR A 24 1.10 15.93 -2.16
N HIS A 25 2.25 15.32 -1.87
CA HIS A 25 2.50 14.67 -0.57
C HIS A 25 2.48 15.69 0.57
N ALA A 26 3.10 16.86 0.36
CA ALA A 26 3.07 17.95 1.33
C ALA A 26 1.63 18.48 1.53
N PHE A 27 0.82 18.57 0.48
CA PHE A 27 -0.59 18.92 0.58
C PHE A 27 -1.37 17.93 1.45
N ILE A 28 -1.22 16.63 1.20
CA ILE A 28 -1.89 15.58 2.00
C ILE A 28 -1.43 15.67 3.46
N LYS A 29 -0.13 15.88 3.71
CA LYS A 29 0.38 16.06 5.08
C LYS A 29 -0.21 17.28 5.77
N ARG A 30 -0.36 18.42 5.08
CA ARG A 30 -1.03 19.59 5.65
C ARG A 30 -2.48 19.30 6.02
N LEU A 31 -3.21 18.50 5.22
CA LEU A 31 -4.58 18.10 5.58
C LEU A 31 -4.60 17.28 6.87
N ASP A 32 -3.63 16.38 7.06
CA ASP A 32 -3.46 15.60 8.30
C ASP A 32 -3.17 16.50 9.51
N GLU A 33 -2.20 17.40 9.40
CA GLU A 33 -1.81 18.33 10.48
C GLU A 33 -2.96 19.24 10.92
N HIS A 34 -3.87 19.59 10.01
CA HIS A 34 -5.05 20.40 10.30
C HIS A 34 -6.28 19.57 10.71
N GLY A 35 -6.14 18.25 10.87
CA GLY A 35 -7.24 17.35 11.25
C GLY A 35 -8.33 17.22 10.19
N LYS A 36 -8.02 17.52 8.93
CA LYS A 36 -8.95 17.47 7.78
C LYS A 36 -8.79 16.20 6.94
N LEU A 37 -7.70 15.45 7.10
CA LEU A 37 -7.51 14.17 6.43
C LEU A 37 -8.18 13.05 7.20
N LEU A 38 -9.22 12.44 6.61
CA LEU A 38 -9.77 11.19 7.13
C LEU A 38 -8.82 10.01 6.85
N ARG A 39 -8.45 9.85 5.58
CA ARG A 39 -7.54 8.81 5.10
C ARG A 39 -6.99 9.18 3.73
N CYS A 40 -5.74 8.78 3.47
CA CYS A 40 -5.14 8.70 2.15
C CYS A 40 -5.08 7.21 1.74
N TYR A 41 -5.68 6.85 0.61
CA TYR A 41 -5.55 5.51 0.03
C TYR A 41 -4.62 5.62 -1.16
N THR A 42 -3.43 5.02 -1.07
CA THR A 42 -2.40 5.13 -2.10
C THR A 42 -2.21 3.82 -2.85
N GLN A 43 -2.11 3.90 -4.18
CA GLN A 43 -1.74 2.77 -5.05
C GLN A 43 -0.21 2.64 -5.19
N ASN A 44 0.53 3.64 -4.72
CA ASN A 44 1.98 3.71 -4.85
C ASN A 44 2.65 2.75 -3.88
N ILE A 45 3.83 2.27 -4.27
CA ILE A 45 4.67 1.33 -3.50
C ILE A 45 6.00 1.96 -3.05
N ASP A 46 6.11 3.28 -3.20
CA ASP A 46 7.32 4.08 -2.96
C ASP A 46 7.45 4.58 -1.52
N SER A 47 6.40 4.41 -0.70
CA SER A 47 6.35 4.83 0.70
C SER A 47 6.59 6.33 0.92
N LEU A 48 6.35 7.18 -0.08
CA LEU A 48 6.55 8.63 0.05
C LEU A 48 5.64 9.27 1.09
N GLU A 49 4.43 8.73 1.29
CA GLU A 49 3.48 9.14 2.32
C GLU A 49 4.07 8.97 3.73
N LYS A 50 4.74 7.84 3.96
CA LYS A 50 5.42 7.56 5.23
C LYS A 50 6.56 8.55 5.47
N ARG A 51 7.29 8.95 4.42
CA ARG A 51 8.42 9.90 4.54
C ARG A 51 7.98 11.33 4.82
N VAL A 52 6.77 11.73 4.43
CA VAL A 52 6.17 13.00 4.90
C VAL A 52 5.53 12.89 6.29
N GLY A 53 5.69 11.74 6.97
CA GLY A 53 5.19 11.52 8.31
C GLY A 53 3.70 11.24 8.38
N LEU A 54 3.10 10.66 7.33
CA LEU A 54 1.78 10.04 7.45
C LEU A 54 1.94 8.63 8.03
N GLU A 55 1.15 8.34 9.05
CA GLU A 55 1.18 7.04 9.69
C GLU A 55 0.58 5.97 8.77
N THR A 56 1.37 4.93 8.47
CA THR A 56 0.93 3.78 7.65
C THR A 56 0.71 2.52 8.49
N ALA A 57 0.91 2.62 9.80
CA ALA A 57 1.18 1.48 10.67
C ALA A 57 0.03 0.47 10.77
N PHE A 58 0.41 -0.79 10.63
CA PHE A 58 -0.21 -1.93 11.30
C PHE A 58 0.26 -1.91 12.75
N VAL A 59 -0.65 -1.83 13.70
CA VAL A 59 -0.27 -2.02 15.11
C VAL A 59 -0.11 -3.54 15.30
N GLN A 60 1.07 -3.95 15.75
CA GLN A 60 1.18 -5.25 16.40
C GLN A 60 0.64 -5.06 17.80
N ASP A 61 -0.41 -5.80 18.20
CA ASP A 61 -0.84 -5.80 19.60
C ASP A 61 0.37 -6.18 20.47
N GLU A 62 0.95 -5.21 21.19
CA GLU A 62 2.03 -5.44 22.15
C GLU A 62 1.53 -5.99 23.51
N ASP A 63 0.22 -6.27 23.64
CA ASP A 63 -0.40 -6.71 24.90
C ASP A 63 -0.66 -8.23 25.00
N ALA A 64 0.11 -9.07 24.31
CA ALA A 64 0.09 -10.52 24.56
C ALA A 64 1.33 -10.93 25.36
N VAL A 65 1.20 -10.85 26.68
CA VAL A 65 2.16 -11.35 27.68
C VAL A 65 2.68 -12.74 27.28
N ASP A 66 4.01 -12.86 27.24
CA ASP A 66 4.75 -14.10 27.00
C ASP A 66 4.27 -15.20 27.94
N SER A 67 3.42 -16.08 27.42
CA SER A 67 3.17 -17.40 28.00
C SER A 67 3.85 -18.40 27.07
N ALA A 68 5.00 -18.90 27.53
CA ALA A 68 5.82 -19.88 26.86
C ALA A 68 5.13 -21.24 26.80
N ASP A 69 4.09 -21.35 25.96
CA ASP A 69 3.59 -22.62 25.44
C ASP A 69 2.47 -22.33 24.45
N SER A 70 2.73 -22.50 23.15
CA SER A 70 1.78 -23.01 22.15
C SER A 70 2.29 -22.76 20.73
N ALA A 71 2.40 -23.86 19.99
CA ALA A 71 2.49 -23.86 18.55
C ALA A 71 1.37 -23.01 17.89
N SER A 72 1.74 -22.25 16.86
CA SER A 72 0.88 -21.92 15.72
C SER A 72 -0.35 -21.01 15.92
N LYS A 73 -0.35 -20.04 16.84
CA LYS A 73 -1.32 -18.93 16.75
C LYS A 73 -0.75 -17.82 15.87
N ARG A 74 -1.27 -17.68 14.63
CA ARG A 74 -1.01 -16.52 13.76
C ARG A 74 -1.32 -15.24 14.54
N ARG A 75 -0.30 -14.47 14.92
CA ARG A 75 -0.46 -13.11 15.48
C ARG A 75 -1.30 -12.28 14.51
N LYS A 76 -2.49 -11.84 14.93
CA LYS A 76 -3.44 -11.11 14.08
C LYS A 76 -2.93 -9.68 13.94
N GLN A 77 -2.44 -9.32 12.76
CA GLN A 77 -2.14 -7.91 12.45
C GLN A 77 -3.46 -7.13 12.52
N THR A 78 -3.47 -6.01 13.23
CA THR A 78 -4.61 -5.08 13.29
C THR A 78 -4.15 -3.72 12.76
N MET A 79 -5.05 -2.99 12.09
CA MET A 79 -4.79 -1.60 11.71
C MET A 79 -5.51 -0.72 12.71
N ASP A 80 -4.79 0.20 13.37
CA ASP A 80 -5.45 1.20 14.20
C ASP A 80 -6.16 2.19 13.30
N LYS A 81 -7.50 2.10 13.33
CA LYS A 81 -8.41 2.88 12.51
C LYS A 81 -8.32 4.39 12.79
N LYS A 82 -7.94 4.78 14.01
CA LYS A 82 -7.78 6.18 14.42
C LYS A 82 -6.38 6.73 14.14
N PHE A 83 -5.36 5.87 14.12
CA PHE A 83 -3.97 6.27 13.92
C PHE A 83 -3.54 6.25 12.46
N THR A 84 -3.94 5.22 11.70
CA THR A 84 -3.54 5.08 10.29
C THR A 84 -3.99 6.33 9.51
N ARG A 85 -3.11 6.92 8.72
CA ARG A 85 -3.43 8.06 7.83
C ARG A 85 -3.27 7.71 6.37
N ALA A 86 -2.27 6.91 6.02
CA ALA A 86 -2.11 6.40 4.67
C ALA A 86 -2.23 4.87 4.61
N VAL A 87 -3.05 4.37 3.69
CA VAL A 87 -3.28 2.94 3.44
C VAL A 87 -2.64 2.58 2.11
N GLN A 88 -1.64 1.71 2.15
CA GLN A 88 -0.93 1.23 0.96
C GLN A 88 -1.70 0.06 0.34
N LEU A 89 -2.34 0.32 -0.79
CA LEU A 89 -3.27 -0.62 -1.45
C LEU A 89 -2.55 -1.75 -2.19
N HIS A 90 -1.25 -1.63 -2.44
CA HIS A 90 -0.44 -2.62 -3.17
C HIS A 90 0.83 -3.03 -2.41
N GLY A 91 0.92 -2.71 -1.12
CA GLY A 91 2.12 -2.93 -0.30
C GLY A 91 3.18 -1.85 -0.49
N ASP A 92 4.43 -2.20 -0.21
CA ASP A 92 5.59 -1.30 -0.28
C ASP A 92 6.85 -2.03 -0.75
N LEU A 93 7.90 -1.27 -1.03
CA LEU A 93 9.22 -1.81 -1.38
C LEU A 93 10.22 -1.78 -0.21
N ASP A 94 9.77 -1.61 1.04
CA ASP A 94 10.64 -1.62 2.23
C ASP A 94 11.15 -3.05 2.51
N THR A 95 10.36 -4.07 2.18
CA THR A 95 10.67 -5.47 2.47
C THR A 95 10.59 -6.40 1.26
N LEU A 96 11.36 -7.49 1.32
CA LEU A 96 11.27 -8.66 0.45
C LEU A 96 10.63 -9.81 1.21
N ILE A 97 9.93 -10.69 0.49
CA ILE A 97 9.31 -11.90 1.01
C ILE A 97 9.83 -13.14 0.26
N CYS A 98 10.08 -14.23 0.98
CA CYS A 98 10.42 -15.51 0.38
C CYS A 98 9.19 -16.19 -0.22
N THR A 99 9.34 -16.73 -1.43
CA THR A 99 8.27 -17.44 -2.16
C THR A 99 7.89 -18.80 -1.57
N ILE A 100 8.71 -19.36 -0.66
CA ILE A 100 8.46 -20.67 -0.05
C ILE A 100 8.18 -20.54 1.46
N CYS A 101 9.11 -19.96 2.21
CA CYS A 101 8.99 -19.91 3.68
C CYS A 101 8.32 -18.63 4.19
N HIS A 102 7.94 -17.71 3.30
CA HIS A 102 7.30 -16.42 3.61
C HIS A 102 8.04 -15.54 4.63
N THR A 103 9.32 -15.81 4.89
CA THR A 103 10.14 -14.95 5.73
C THR A 103 10.37 -13.63 5.02
N LYS A 104 10.11 -12.54 5.76
CA LYS A 104 10.36 -11.18 5.30
C LYS A 104 11.76 -10.73 5.71
N CYS A 105 12.37 -9.90 4.88
CA CYS A 105 13.64 -9.22 5.19
C CYS A 105 13.66 -7.82 4.56
N PRO A 106 14.43 -6.86 5.10
CA PRO A 106 14.53 -5.53 4.50
C PRO A 106 15.07 -5.57 3.08
N PHE A 107 14.49 -4.79 2.16
CA PHE A 107 15.01 -4.65 0.80
C PHE A 107 16.19 -3.67 0.79
N SER A 108 17.34 -4.14 1.26
CA SER A 108 18.56 -3.33 1.38
C SER A 108 19.12 -2.88 0.01
N HIS A 109 19.93 -1.82 0.03
CA HIS A 109 20.64 -1.33 -1.16
C HIS A 109 21.46 -2.44 -1.85
N LYS A 110 22.11 -3.32 -1.08
CA LYS A 110 22.85 -4.45 -1.63
C LYS A 110 21.95 -5.38 -2.43
N LEU A 111 20.80 -5.75 -1.87
CA LEU A 111 19.83 -6.60 -2.54
C LEU A 111 19.24 -5.91 -3.77
N ALA A 112 19.05 -4.58 -3.74
CA ALA A 112 18.63 -3.82 -4.92
C ALA A 112 19.64 -3.92 -6.08
N LEU A 113 20.94 -3.90 -5.78
CA LEU A 113 22.00 -4.13 -6.78
C LEU A 113 21.97 -5.57 -7.33
N GLU A 114 21.80 -6.58 -6.47
CA GLU A 114 21.64 -7.98 -6.91
C GLU A 114 20.41 -8.15 -7.81
N PHE A 115 19.30 -7.50 -7.47
CA PHE A 115 18.08 -7.51 -8.29
C PHE A 115 18.32 -6.94 -9.70
N ARG A 116 19.17 -5.90 -9.83
CA ARG A 116 19.51 -5.28 -11.13
C ARG A 116 20.21 -6.24 -12.10
N GLU A 117 20.85 -7.30 -11.60
CA GLU A 117 21.41 -8.38 -12.43
C GLU A 117 20.31 -9.24 -13.07
N GLY A 118 19.07 -9.13 -12.59
CA GLY A 118 17.90 -9.81 -13.13
C GLY A 118 17.74 -11.25 -12.62
N THR A 119 18.61 -11.73 -11.74
CA THR A 119 18.45 -13.04 -11.11
C THR A 119 17.87 -12.91 -9.70
N PRO A 120 16.82 -13.68 -9.35
CA PRO A 120 16.22 -13.63 -8.03
C PRO A 120 17.20 -14.15 -6.96
N PRO A 121 17.51 -13.36 -5.91
CA PRO A 121 18.42 -13.82 -4.88
C PRO A 121 17.75 -14.91 -4.02
N PRO A 122 18.50 -15.95 -3.64
CA PRO A 122 17.98 -17.05 -2.84
C PRO A 122 17.71 -16.60 -1.41
N CYS A 123 16.67 -17.16 -0.80
CA CYS A 123 16.28 -16.85 0.57
C CYS A 123 17.34 -17.34 1.58
N PRO A 124 17.93 -16.45 2.39
CA PRO A 124 18.94 -16.82 3.38
C PRO A 124 18.44 -17.86 4.39
N ARG A 125 17.19 -17.71 4.86
CA ARG A 125 16.58 -18.66 5.80
C ARG A 125 16.40 -20.05 5.20
N CYS A 126 15.96 -20.14 3.94
CA CYS A 126 15.83 -21.44 3.28
C CYS A 126 17.19 -22.11 3.11
N LYS A 127 18.24 -21.34 2.76
CA LYS A 127 19.62 -21.86 2.67
C LYS A 127 20.12 -22.39 4.00
N GLU A 128 19.89 -21.63 5.08
CA GLU A 128 20.29 -22.05 6.44
C GLU A 128 19.61 -23.36 6.85
N ILE A 129 18.29 -23.47 6.63
CA ILE A 129 17.53 -24.70 6.89
C ILE A 129 18.07 -25.87 6.06
N GLU A 130 18.39 -25.65 4.80
CA GLU A 130 18.94 -26.68 3.91
C GLU A 130 20.29 -27.22 4.42
N VAL A 131 21.20 -26.32 4.82
CA VAL A 131 22.51 -26.68 5.40
C VAL A 131 22.33 -27.52 6.66
N ILE A 132 21.49 -27.08 7.60
CA ILE A 132 21.21 -27.80 8.85
C ILE A 132 20.65 -29.20 8.55
N ARG A 133 19.74 -29.31 7.59
CA ARG A 133 19.16 -30.61 7.20
C ARG A 133 20.19 -31.55 6.60
N GLY A 134 21.12 -31.04 5.81
CA GLY A 134 22.24 -31.81 5.26
C GLY A 134 23.13 -32.39 6.37
N ILE A 135 23.45 -31.58 7.38
CA ILE A 135 24.24 -32.02 8.55
C ILE A 135 23.52 -33.13 9.33
N VAL A 136 22.18 -33.03 9.46
CA VAL A 136 21.36 -34.01 10.20
C VAL A 136 20.95 -35.22 9.32
N GLY A 137 21.49 -35.35 8.10
CA GLY A 137 21.19 -36.47 7.20
C GLY A 137 19.74 -36.51 6.69
N LYS A 138 19.01 -35.39 6.78
CA LYS A 138 17.63 -35.27 6.27
C LYS A 138 17.66 -34.95 4.78
N ARG A 139 16.58 -35.33 4.07
CA ARG A 139 16.39 -34.99 2.64
C ARG A 139 16.50 -33.47 2.43
N SER A 140 17.23 -33.07 1.37
CA SER A 140 17.30 -31.68 0.91
C SER A 140 15.91 -31.09 0.66
N GLN A 141 15.77 -29.79 0.91
CA GLN A 141 14.55 -29.02 0.66
C GLN A 141 14.86 -27.90 -0.33
N THR A 142 13.89 -27.60 -1.19
CA THR A 142 14.01 -26.52 -2.17
C THR A 142 14.28 -25.18 -1.50
N THR A 143 15.33 -24.49 -1.92
CA THR A 143 15.61 -23.11 -1.51
C THR A 143 14.61 -22.17 -2.19
N GLY A 144 13.87 -21.39 -1.40
CA GLY A 144 13.01 -20.33 -1.94
C GLY A 144 13.83 -19.16 -2.47
N VAL A 145 13.18 -18.30 -3.25
CA VAL A 145 13.77 -17.03 -3.72
C VAL A 145 13.07 -15.85 -3.09
N LEU A 146 13.78 -14.73 -2.97
CA LEU A 146 13.20 -13.48 -2.50
C LEU A 146 12.49 -12.76 -3.65
N ARG A 147 11.38 -12.11 -3.35
CA ARG A 147 10.70 -11.16 -4.23
C ARG A 147 10.26 -9.93 -3.44
N PRO A 148 9.97 -8.78 -4.07
CA PRO A 148 9.46 -7.63 -3.34
C PRO A 148 8.09 -7.94 -2.72
N ASP A 149 7.84 -7.44 -1.52
CA ASP A 149 6.61 -7.66 -0.76
C ASP A 149 5.47 -6.72 -1.22
N ILE A 150 5.20 -6.77 -2.52
CA ILE A 150 4.15 -6.03 -3.19
C ILE A 150 3.09 -6.98 -3.75
N VAL A 151 1.88 -6.46 -3.92
CA VAL A 151 0.78 -7.17 -4.53
C VAL A 151 0.84 -7.02 -6.05
N LEU A 152 1.02 -8.14 -6.74
CA LEU A 152 1.04 -8.19 -8.20
C LEU A 152 -0.37 -8.40 -8.77
N TYR A 153 -0.51 -8.20 -10.08
CA TYR A 153 -1.77 -8.48 -10.77
C TYR A 153 -2.21 -9.92 -10.55
N ASN A 154 -3.51 -10.09 -10.25
CA ASN A 154 -4.15 -11.37 -9.94
C ASN A 154 -3.68 -12.03 -8.64
N GLU A 155 -2.89 -11.35 -7.80
CA GLU A 155 -2.63 -11.79 -6.44
C GLU A 155 -3.70 -11.27 -5.48
N MET A 156 -4.01 -12.07 -4.46
CA MET A 156 -4.83 -11.59 -3.36
C MET A 156 -3.99 -10.72 -2.43
N HIS A 157 -4.54 -9.57 -2.05
CA HIS A 157 -3.88 -8.70 -1.08
C HIS A 157 -3.79 -9.41 0.28
N PRO A 158 -2.58 -9.60 0.86
CA PRO A 158 -2.43 -10.30 2.14
C PRO A 158 -3.25 -9.68 3.28
N GLN A 159 -3.44 -8.37 3.21
CA GLN A 159 -4.22 -7.57 4.18
C GLN A 159 -5.56 -7.08 3.61
N GLY A 160 -6.10 -7.72 2.58
CA GLY A 160 -7.33 -7.28 1.90
C GLY A 160 -8.53 -7.14 2.83
N GLU A 161 -8.70 -8.06 3.79
CA GLU A 161 -9.74 -7.96 4.82
C GLU A 161 -9.58 -6.74 5.72
N LEU A 162 -8.35 -6.42 6.12
CA LEU A 162 -8.05 -5.24 6.95
C LEU A 162 -8.34 -3.95 6.19
N ILE A 163 -7.91 -3.85 4.93
CA ILE A 163 -8.19 -2.71 4.05
C ILE A 163 -9.70 -2.54 3.87
N GLY A 164 -10.44 -3.63 3.63
CA GLY A 164 -11.91 -3.60 3.56
C GLY A 164 -12.53 -3.06 4.85
N SER A 165 -12.06 -3.53 6.02
CA SER A 165 -12.56 -3.09 7.32
C SER A 165 -12.26 -1.61 7.65
N LEU A 166 -11.19 -1.06 7.06
CA LEU A 166 -10.85 0.37 7.14
C LEU A 166 -11.73 1.20 6.20
N ASN A 167 -11.92 0.74 4.96
CA ASN A 167 -12.81 1.39 4.01
C ASN A 167 -14.23 1.49 4.58
N GLU A 168 -14.76 0.39 5.14
CA GLU A 168 -16.06 0.41 5.82
C GLU A 168 -16.11 1.35 7.02
N TYR A 169 -15.02 1.44 7.78
CA TYR A 169 -14.92 2.37 8.89
C TYR A 169 -14.96 3.82 8.41
N ASP A 170 -14.22 4.15 7.35
CA ASP A 170 -14.17 5.49 6.78
C ASP A 170 -15.52 5.88 6.16
N LEU A 171 -16.21 4.96 5.48
CA LEU A 171 -17.57 5.19 4.98
C LEU A 171 -18.56 5.50 6.12
N LYS A 172 -18.46 4.81 7.27
CA LYS A 172 -19.28 5.10 8.46
C LYS A 172 -18.97 6.47 9.07
N ARG A 173 -17.75 6.98 8.90
CA ARG A 173 -17.36 8.34 9.31
C ARG A 173 -17.97 9.42 8.42
N ARG A 174 -18.56 9.02 7.28
CA ARG A 174 -19.31 9.90 6.36
C ARG A 174 -18.44 11.08 5.91
N PRO A 175 -17.36 10.82 5.14
CA PRO A 175 -16.57 11.89 4.55
C PRO A 175 -17.45 12.87 3.78
N ASP A 176 -17.03 14.13 3.76
CA ASP A 176 -17.70 15.21 3.06
C ASP A 176 -16.91 15.72 1.84
N LEU A 177 -15.73 15.18 1.57
CA LEU A 177 -14.94 15.48 0.38
C LEU A 177 -14.14 14.24 -0.02
N LEU A 178 -14.10 13.94 -1.33
CA LEU A 178 -13.22 12.94 -1.90
C LEU A 178 -12.37 13.61 -2.99
N ILE A 179 -11.04 13.46 -2.89
CA ILE A 179 -10.12 13.91 -3.91
C ILE A 179 -9.42 12.68 -4.48
N VAL A 180 -9.51 12.49 -5.79
CA VAL A 180 -8.86 11.41 -6.53
C VAL A 180 -7.80 12.04 -7.43
N ILE A 181 -6.53 11.74 -7.16
CA ILE A 181 -5.40 12.42 -7.78
C ILE A 181 -4.50 11.41 -8.49
N GLY A 182 -4.06 11.72 -9.71
CA GLY A 182 -2.94 11.05 -10.37
C GLY A 182 -3.14 9.54 -10.58
N THR A 183 -4.30 9.13 -11.08
CA THR A 183 -4.58 7.71 -11.34
C THR A 183 -5.33 7.48 -12.64
N SER A 184 -4.99 6.40 -13.33
CA SER A 184 -5.64 5.99 -14.58
C SER A 184 -6.95 5.22 -14.39
N LEU A 185 -7.37 4.95 -13.14
CA LEU A 185 -8.62 4.26 -12.80
C LEU A 185 -8.76 2.88 -13.48
N LYS A 186 -7.65 2.16 -13.67
CA LYS A 186 -7.64 0.84 -14.35
C LYS A 186 -7.92 -0.33 -13.42
N ILE A 187 -7.58 -0.23 -12.13
CA ILE A 187 -7.67 -1.33 -11.16
C ILE A 187 -9.10 -1.53 -10.65
N PRO A 188 -9.77 -2.67 -10.90
CA PRO A 188 -11.19 -2.87 -10.56
C PRO A 188 -11.55 -2.62 -9.09
N GLY A 189 -10.71 -3.10 -8.16
CA GLY A 189 -10.93 -2.90 -6.71
C GLY A 189 -10.95 -1.42 -6.32
N ILE A 190 -10.04 -0.62 -6.90
CA ILE A 190 -9.95 0.81 -6.65
C ILE A 190 -11.14 1.55 -7.27
N LYS A 191 -11.58 1.15 -8.48
CA LYS A 191 -12.77 1.73 -9.10
C LYS A 191 -14.02 1.53 -8.24
N ARG A 192 -14.17 0.33 -7.66
CA ARG A 192 -15.28 0.03 -6.76
C ARG A 192 -15.22 0.89 -5.50
N MET A 193 -14.05 0.99 -4.87
CA MET A 193 -13.83 1.80 -3.67
C MET A 193 -14.17 3.28 -3.90
N ILE A 194 -13.69 3.87 -5.00
CA ILE A 194 -13.97 5.27 -5.34
C ILE A 194 -15.48 5.50 -5.55
N ARG A 195 -16.18 4.59 -6.24
CA ARG A 195 -17.64 4.71 -6.44
C ARG A 195 -18.42 4.61 -5.12
N GLU A 196 -18.02 3.71 -4.23
CA GLU A 196 -18.64 3.58 -2.90
C GLU A 196 -18.42 4.84 -2.05
N MET A 197 -17.19 5.39 -2.04
CA MET A 197 -16.87 6.63 -1.34
C MET A 197 -17.57 7.85 -1.94
N SER A 198 -17.61 7.97 -3.27
CA SER A 198 -18.27 9.08 -3.97
C SER A 198 -19.75 9.18 -3.58
N ARG A 199 -20.49 8.06 -3.62
CA ARG A 199 -21.88 8.01 -3.13
C ARG A 199 -22.01 8.47 -1.68
N CYS A 200 -21.14 7.98 -0.81
CA CYS A 200 -21.15 8.36 0.61
C CYS A 200 -20.89 9.87 0.81
N VAL A 201 -19.99 10.45 0.01
CA VAL A 201 -19.69 11.89 0.02
C VAL A 201 -20.89 12.69 -0.49
N HIS A 202 -21.50 12.31 -1.61
CA HIS A 202 -22.71 12.98 -2.13
C HIS A 202 -23.86 12.94 -1.12
N ASP A 203 -24.07 11.81 -0.44
CA ASP A 203 -25.07 11.68 0.64
C ASP A 203 -24.77 12.55 1.87
N SER A 204 -23.51 12.95 2.07
CA SER A 204 -23.14 13.89 3.12
C SER A 204 -23.54 15.34 2.79
N ALA A 205 -23.64 15.71 1.51
CA ALA A 205 -24.08 17.04 1.08
C ALA A 205 -25.46 17.43 1.64
N GLN A 206 -26.35 16.46 1.76
CA GLN A 206 -27.71 16.66 2.27
C GLN A 206 -27.76 17.00 3.76
N ARG A 207 -26.69 16.67 4.52
CA ARG A 207 -26.66 16.78 5.98
C ARG A 207 -25.79 17.93 6.49
N THR A 208 -24.79 18.36 5.71
CA THR A 208 -23.93 19.48 6.07
C THR A 208 -24.14 20.63 5.08
N GLN A 209 -24.58 21.79 5.59
CA GLN A 209 -24.76 23.00 4.80
C GLN A 209 -23.42 23.76 4.59
N ARG A 210 -22.28 23.10 4.83
CA ARG A 210 -20.95 23.69 4.64
C ARG A 210 -20.66 23.83 3.15
N ALA A 211 -20.30 25.04 2.72
CA ALA A 211 -19.86 25.28 1.35
C ALA A 211 -18.69 24.35 0.99
N GLY A 212 -18.80 23.65 -0.15
CA GLY A 212 -17.80 22.69 -0.64
C GLY A 212 -17.91 21.27 -0.07
N ALA A 213 -18.86 21.00 0.83
CA ALA A 213 -19.14 19.63 1.27
C ALA A 213 -19.93 18.83 0.22
N GLY A 214 -19.77 17.51 0.29
CA GLY A 214 -20.37 16.55 -0.61
C GLY A 214 -19.86 16.61 -2.03
N LYS A 215 -18.56 16.89 -2.21
CA LYS A 215 -17.93 17.02 -3.52
C LYS A 215 -16.86 15.96 -3.78
N VAL A 216 -16.79 15.52 -5.01
CA VAL A 216 -15.78 14.58 -5.50
C VAL A 216 -14.98 15.25 -6.61
N ILE A 217 -13.68 15.38 -6.40
CA ILE A 217 -12.77 16.08 -7.32
C ILE A 217 -11.81 15.06 -7.92
N PHE A 218 -11.67 15.08 -9.25
CA PHE A 218 -10.66 14.33 -9.98
C PHE A 218 -9.57 15.27 -10.49
N ILE A 219 -8.32 15.01 -10.14
CA ILE A 219 -7.15 15.79 -10.57
C ILE A 219 -6.23 14.87 -11.35
N ASN A 220 -6.12 15.09 -12.66
CA ASN A 220 -5.30 14.24 -13.52
C ASN A 220 -4.97 14.95 -14.83
N ARG A 221 -3.95 14.46 -15.55
CA ARG A 221 -3.59 14.96 -16.87
C ARG A 221 -4.62 14.58 -17.94
N ASP A 222 -5.19 13.38 -17.83
CA ASP A 222 -6.20 12.88 -18.75
C ASP A 222 -7.59 12.94 -18.11
N GLU A 223 -8.60 13.20 -18.93
CA GLU A 223 -10.02 13.12 -18.54
C GLU A 223 -10.37 11.75 -17.92
N PRO A 224 -11.36 11.71 -17.00
CA PRO A 224 -11.84 10.45 -16.49
C PRO A 224 -12.41 9.59 -17.64
N PRO A 225 -12.21 8.26 -17.62
CA PRO A 225 -12.74 7.41 -18.68
C PRO A 225 -14.27 7.42 -18.68
N ARG A 226 -14.89 6.98 -19.78
CA ARG A 226 -16.37 6.90 -19.89
C ARG A 226 -16.99 6.12 -18.72
N GLY A 227 -18.13 6.60 -18.20
CA GLY A 227 -18.85 5.97 -17.08
C GLY A 227 -18.37 6.40 -15.70
N TRP A 228 -17.84 7.62 -15.62
CA TRP A 228 -17.45 8.31 -14.38
C TRP A 228 -18.14 9.68 -14.23
N ASP A 229 -19.03 10.02 -15.17
CA ASP A 229 -19.74 11.29 -15.24
C ASP A 229 -20.65 11.52 -14.02
N ASP A 230 -21.14 10.45 -13.41
CA ASP A 230 -21.95 10.46 -12.18
C ASP A 230 -21.12 10.43 -10.89
N VAL A 231 -19.80 10.26 -11.00
CA VAL A 231 -18.90 10.07 -9.85
C VAL A 231 -18.19 11.37 -9.47
N PHE A 232 -17.71 12.12 -10.45
CA PHE A 232 -16.87 13.31 -10.25
C PHE A 232 -17.68 14.60 -10.48
N ASP A 233 -17.71 15.47 -9.49
CA ASP A 233 -18.31 16.80 -9.61
C ASP A 233 -17.40 17.78 -10.36
N TYR A 234 -16.09 17.62 -10.20
CA TYR A 234 -15.08 18.47 -10.81
C TYR A 234 -13.95 17.64 -11.39
N PHE A 235 -13.51 18.02 -12.57
CA PHE A 235 -12.27 17.57 -13.17
C PHE A 235 -11.32 18.77 -13.27
N ILE A 236 -10.12 18.61 -12.70
CA ILE A 236 -9.03 19.57 -12.82
C ILE A 236 -7.98 18.92 -13.71
N GLU A 237 -7.91 19.40 -14.94
CA GLU A 237 -6.90 18.97 -15.90
C GLU A 237 -5.55 19.56 -15.50
N GLY A 238 -4.57 18.68 -15.25
CA GLY A 238 -3.24 19.14 -14.93
C GLY A 238 -2.36 18.09 -14.29
N ASP A 239 -1.10 18.50 -14.09
CA ASP A 239 -0.17 17.75 -13.28
C ASP A 239 -0.52 17.88 -11.80
N ALA A 240 -0.55 16.75 -11.08
CA ALA A 240 -0.98 16.67 -9.69
C ALA A 240 -0.21 17.58 -8.73
N ASP A 241 1.05 17.91 -9.05
CA ASP A 241 1.89 18.78 -8.22
C ASP A 241 1.68 20.27 -8.51
N HIS A 242 0.97 20.62 -9.60
CA HIS A 242 0.75 21.99 -10.06
C HIS A 242 -0.72 22.45 -10.06
N ALA A 243 -1.66 21.51 -10.06
CA ALA A 243 -3.11 21.74 -10.04
C ALA A 243 -3.62 22.16 -8.66
#